data_AF-A0A1Y5REX0-F1
#
_entry.id   AF-A0A1Y5REX0-F1
#
_cell.length_a   1.000
_cell.length_b   1.000
_cell.length_c   1.000
_cell.angle_alpha   90.00
_cell.angle_beta   90.00
_cell.angle_gamma   90.00
#
_symmetry.space_group_name_H-M   'P 1'
#
loop_
_entity.id
_entity.type
_entity.pdbx_description
1 polymer ?
#
loop_
_entity_poly.entity_id
_entity_poly.type
_entity_poly.pdbx_seq_one_letter_code
_entity_poly.pdbx_strand_id
1 'polypeptide(L)'
;MTQKDLQRLQALAQLVLDREMAALSRVAQKEQAQRAILDDLDAQLAQCQAALEAATDIEAFQISGTDANFRLWLTQQRRQEMRKLSQLAALREDQTERVRTAFGRDEVMGKLCAGRKR
;
A
#
# COMPACT_ATOMS: atom_id res chain seq x y z
N MET A 1 -30.06 -9.37 27.72
CA MET A 1 -29.46 -9.86 26.46
C MET A 1 -29.48 -11.37 26.44
N THR A 2 -30.12 -11.98 25.43
CA THR A 2 -30.28 -13.45 25.32
C THR A 2 -29.04 -14.12 24.72
N GLN A 3 -28.93 -15.45 24.81
CA GLN A 3 -27.83 -16.21 24.18
C GLN A 3 -27.84 -16.07 22.66
N LYS A 4 -29.04 -16.00 22.05
CA LYS A 4 -29.19 -15.75 20.62
C LYS A 4 -28.67 -14.36 20.21
N ASP A 5 -28.86 -13.35 21.06
CA ASP A 5 -28.35 -11.99 20.81
C ASP A 5 -26.82 -11.96 20.84
N LEU A 6 -26.19 -12.66 21.78
CA LEU A 6 -24.73 -12.79 21.86
C LEU A 6 -24.14 -13.47 20.62
N GLN A 7 -24.75 -14.56 20.16
CA GLN A 7 -24.32 -15.26 18.95
C GLN A 7 -24.45 -14.39 17.70
N ARG A 8 -25.52 -13.59 17.60
CA ARG A 8 -25.70 -12.62 16.51
C ARG A 8 -24.62 -11.55 16.56
N LEU A 9 -24.31 -11.01 17.74
CA LEU A 9 -23.25 -10.01 17.90
C LEU A 9 -21.87 -10.58 17.58
N GLN A 10 -21.59 -11.85 17.93
CA GLN A 10 -20.36 -12.53 17.54
C GLN A 10 -20.26 -12.69 16.01
N ALA A 11 -21.33 -13.14 15.36
CA ALA A 11 -21.36 -13.25 13.90
C ALA A 11 -21.16 -11.89 13.20
N LEU A 12 -21.72 -10.81 13.76
CA LEU A 12 -21.48 -9.45 13.27
C LEU A 12 -20.03 -9.00 13.50
N ALA A 13 -19.43 -9.33 14.64
CA ALA A 13 -18.04 -9.00 14.93
C ALA A 13 -17.07 -9.69 13.96
N GLN A 14 -17.30 -10.99 13.68
CA GLN A 14 -16.54 -11.73 12.66
C GLN A 14 -16.71 -11.10 11.27
N LEU A 15 -17.93 -10.75 10.87
CA LEU A 15 -18.18 -10.13 9.55
C LEU A 15 -17.47 -8.77 9.41
N VAL A 16 -17.41 -7.98 10.50
CA VAL A 16 -16.64 -6.74 10.54
C VAL A 16 -15.14 -7.04 10.40
N LEU A 17 -14.62 -8.02 11.13
CA LEU A 17 -13.21 -8.42 11.01
C LEU A 17 -12.86 -8.83 9.57
N ASP A 18 -13.67 -9.69 8.95
CA ASP A 18 -13.46 -10.15 7.57
C ASP A 18 -13.45 -8.97 6.57
N ARG A 19 -14.37 -8.03 6.76
CA ARG A 19 -14.43 -6.80 5.96
C ARG A 19 -13.15 -5.97 6.11
N GLU A 20 -12.69 -5.73 7.34
CA GLU A 20 -11.51 -4.91 7.59
C GLU A 20 -10.23 -5.61 7.07
N MET A 21 -10.13 -6.94 7.16
CA MET A 21 -9.04 -7.72 6.57
C MET A 21 -9.05 -7.65 5.03
N ALA A 22 -10.22 -7.75 4.41
CA ALA A 22 -10.36 -7.60 2.96
C ALA A 22 -9.97 -6.19 2.51
N ALA A 23 -10.33 -5.15 3.27
CA ALA A 23 -9.90 -3.78 3.01
C ALA A 23 -8.37 -3.63 3.12
N LEU A 24 -7.76 -4.19 4.17
CA LEU A 24 -6.29 -4.19 4.34
C LEU A 24 -5.57 -4.85 3.17
N SER A 25 -6.07 -6.01 2.72
CA SER A 25 -5.51 -6.72 1.57
C SER A 25 -5.56 -5.88 0.28
N ARG A 26 -6.68 -5.18 0.03
CA ARG A 26 -6.79 -4.26 -1.12
C ARG A 26 -5.79 -3.11 -1.04
N VAL A 27 -5.55 -2.55 0.15
CA VAL A 27 -4.54 -1.48 0.33
C VAL A 27 -3.14 -2.02 0.07
N ALA A 28 -2.82 -3.21 0.59
CA ALA A 28 -1.52 -3.86 0.34
C ALA A 28 -1.28 -4.15 -1.15
N GLN A 29 -2.30 -4.63 -1.87
CA GLN A 29 -2.21 -4.84 -3.33
C GLN A 29 -1.94 -3.53 -4.08
N LYS A 30 -2.61 -2.44 -3.70
CA LYS A 30 -2.35 -1.11 -4.27
C LYS A 30 -0.93 -0.63 -3.97
N GLU A 31 -0.43 -0.84 -2.75
CA GLU A 31 0.94 -0.49 -2.38
C GLU A 31 1.95 -1.25 -3.23
N GLN A 32 1.74 -2.56 -3.45
CA GLN A 32 2.61 -3.38 -4.28
C GLN A 32 2.61 -2.92 -5.75
N ALA A 33 1.43 -2.64 -6.31
CA ALA A 33 1.33 -2.10 -7.67
C ALA A 33 2.04 -0.74 -7.80
N GLN A 34 1.92 0.12 -6.78
CA GLN A 34 2.58 1.43 -6.75
C GLN A 34 4.11 1.32 -6.67
N ARG A 35 4.64 0.32 -5.95
CA ARG A 35 6.08 0.03 -5.92
C ARG A 35 6.59 -0.42 -7.28
N ALA A 36 5.86 -1.28 -7.98
CA ALA A 36 6.24 -1.72 -9.33
C ALA A 36 6.35 -0.54 -10.32
N ILE A 37 5.49 0.48 -10.21
CA ILE A 37 5.59 1.71 -11.00
C ILE A 37 6.87 2.48 -10.68
N LEU A 38 7.23 2.58 -9.39
CA LEU A 38 8.47 3.25 -8.98
C LEU A 38 9.72 2.48 -9.46
N ASP A 39 9.70 1.15 -9.38
CA ASP A 39 10.79 0.31 -9.87
C ASP A 39 11.03 0.50 -11.38
N ASP A 40 9.95 0.63 -12.16
CA ASP A 40 10.04 0.93 -13.60
C ASP A 40 10.62 2.33 -13.86
N LEU A 41 10.17 3.35 -13.13
CA LEU A 41 10.74 4.70 -13.23
C LEU A 41 12.22 4.75 -12.83
N ASP A 42 12.61 3.98 -11.81
CA ASP A 42 14.00 3.89 -11.35
C ASP A 42 14.87 3.16 -12.38
N ALA A 43 14.34 2.13 -13.04
CA ALA A 43 15.00 1.47 -14.15
C ALA A 43 15.19 2.41 -15.36
N GLN A 44 14.19 3.20 -15.72
CA GLN A 44 14.30 4.20 -16.80
C GLN A 44 15.33 5.28 -16.48
N LEU A 45 15.35 5.79 -15.24
CA LEU A 45 16.37 6.74 -14.79
C LEU A 45 17.79 6.15 -14.85
N ALA A 46 17.96 4.90 -14.44
CA ALA A 46 19.23 4.20 -14.51
C ALA A 46 19.69 3.99 -15.97
N GLN A 47 18.77 3.69 -16.88
CA GLN A 47 19.07 3.57 -18.31
C GLN A 47 19.54 4.89 -18.91
N CYS A 48 18.86 6.01 -18.62
CA CYS A 48 19.30 7.34 -19.06
C CYS A 48 20.70 7.67 -18.52
N GLN A 49 20.98 7.34 -17.25
CA GLN A 49 22.30 7.58 -16.66
C GLN A 49 23.39 6.73 -17.33
N ALA A 50 23.14 5.44 -17.54
CA ALA A 50 24.08 4.54 -18.21
C ALA A 50 24.36 4.97 -19.66
N ALA A 51 23.35 5.45 -20.39
CA ALA A 51 23.52 5.97 -21.74
C ALA A 51 24.41 7.22 -21.77
N LEU A 52 24.29 8.09 -20.76
CA LEU A 52 25.14 9.28 -20.63
C LEU A 52 26.59 8.90 -20.30
N GLU A 53 26.80 7.92 -19.41
CA GLU A 53 28.13 7.44 -19.02
C GLU A 53 28.86 6.72 -20.17
N ALA A 54 28.11 6.11 -21.10
CA ALA A 54 28.66 5.42 -22.26
C ALA A 54 28.92 6.33 -23.49
N ALA A 55 28.44 7.57 -23.48
CA ALA A 55 28.51 8.47 -24.63
C ALA A 55 29.88 9.15 -24.78
N THR A 56 30.34 9.35 -26.01
CA THR A 56 31.52 10.19 -26.31
C THR A 56 31.20 11.68 -26.13
N ASP A 57 32.20 12.56 -25.94
CA ASP A 57 31.99 13.99 -25.61
C ASP A 57 31.00 14.74 -26.53
N ILE A 58 30.96 14.40 -27.82
CA ILE A 58 30.05 15.00 -28.80
C ILE A 58 28.63 14.43 -28.68
N GLU A 59 28.50 13.13 -28.43
CA GLU A 59 27.22 12.45 -28.20
C GLU A 59 26.62 12.86 -26.85
N ALA A 60 27.46 13.01 -25.82
CA ALA A 60 27.06 13.49 -24.50
C ALA A 60 26.46 14.91 -24.57
N PHE A 61 27.03 15.80 -25.40
CA PHE A 61 26.47 17.14 -25.61
C PHE A 61 25.08 17.09 -26.28
N GLN A 62 24.90 16.22 -27.28
CA GLN A 62 23.61 16.03 -27.96
C GLN A 62 22.56 15.37 -27.07
N ILE A 63 22.94 14.35 -26.31
CA ILE A 63 22.09 13.67 -25.33
C ILE A 63 21.68 14.65 -24.22
N SER A 64 22.59 15.51 -23.74
CA SER A 64 22.33 16.41 -22.62
C SER A 64 21.19 17.40 -22.83
N GLY A 65 20.89 17.83 -24.07
CA GLY A 65 19.88 18.87 -24.34
C GLY A 65 18.43 18.36 -24.28
N THR A 66 18.14 17.27 -24.98
CA THR A 66 16.80 16.67 -25.04
C THR A 66 16.55 15.66 -23.91
N ASP A 67 17.58 14.93 -23.49
CA ASP A 67 17.47 13.92 -22.42
C ASP A 67 17.41 14.56 -21.02
N ALA A 68 17.96 15.77 -20.82
CA ALA A 68 17.84 16.47 -19.53
C ALA A 68 16.37 16.78 -19.16
N ASN A 69 15.56 17.22 -20.12
CA ASN A 69 14.14 17.50 -19.88
C ASN A 69 13.37 16.21 -19.60
N PHE A 70 13.69 15.12 -20.30
CA PHE A 70 13.08 13.82 -20.06
C PHE A 70 13.45 13.27 -18.67
N ARG A 71 14.72 13.35 -18.27
CA ARG A 71 15.17 12.96 -16.91
C ARG A 71 14.57 13.82 -15.81
N LEU A 72 14.42 15.13 -16.03
CA LEU A 72 13.72 16.03 -15.11
C LEU A 72 12.25 15.61 -14.96
N TRP A 73 11.58 15.31 -16.07
CA TRP A 73 10.22 14.79 -16.07
C TRP A 73 10.12 13.44 -15.33
N LEU A 74 11.01 12.48 -15.60
CA LEU A 74 11.07 11.19 -14.88
C LEU A 74 11.26 11.40 -13.37
N THR A 75 12.15 12.30 -12.97
CA THR A 75 12.38 12.63 -11.56
C THR A 75 11.14 13.25 -10.92
N GLN A 76 10.41 14.10 -11.65
CA GLN A 76 9.14 14.65 -11.17
C GLN A 76 8.06 13.57 -11.04
N GLN A 77 7.93 12.68 -12.03
CA GLN A 77 7.01 11.54 -11.98
C GLN A 77 7.32 10.65 -10.77
N ARG A 78 8.59 10.27 -10.59
CA ARG A 78 9.03 9.49 -9.43
C ARG A 78 8.63 10.13 -8.11
N ARG A 79 8.81 11.45 -7.96
CA ARG A 79 8.38 12.18 -6.75
C ARG A 79 6.86 12.15 -6.56
N GLN A 80 6.08 12.26 -7.64
CA GLN A 80 4.62 12.17 -7.57
C GLN A 80 4.18 10.77 -7.13
N GLU A 81 4.73 9.72 -7.73
CA GLU A 81 4.44 8.32 -7.38
C GLU A 81 4.89 7.98 -5.96
N MET A 82 6.03 8.51 -5.50
CA MET A 82 6.48 8.35 -4.11
C MET A 82 5.51 8.98 -3.10
N ARG A 83 4.89 10.12 -3.45
CA ARG A 83 3.83 10.71 -2.62
C ARG A 83 2.63 9.79 -2.53
N LYS A 84 2.19 9.21 -3.65
CA LYS A 84 1.09 8.22 -3.64
C LYS A 84 1.43 7.01 -2.79
N LEU A 85 2.67 6.50 -2.87
CA LEU A 85 3.13 5.41 -2.03
C LEU A 85 3.07 5.77 -0.54
N SER A 86 3.50 6.97 -0.16
CA SER A 86 3.43 7.45 1.23
C SER A 86 1.98 7.53 1.75
N GLN A 87 1.04 7.98 0.90
CA GLN A 87 -0.39 8.01 1.22
C GLN A 87 -0.97 6.60 1.40
N LEU A 88 -0.57 5.64 0.55
CA LEU A 88 -0.96 4.24 0.69
C LEU A 88 -0.38 3.61 1.96
N ALA A 89 0.86 3.93 2.32
CA ALA A 89 1.48 3.46 3.55
C ALA A 89 0.73 3.99 4.79
N ALA A 90 0.37 5.29 4.80
CA ALA A 90 -0.44 5.87 5.87
C ALA A 90 -1.83 5.23 5.97
N LEU A 91 -2.48 5.00 4.82
CA LEU A 91 -3.77 4.31 4.76
C LEU A 91 -3.66 2.86 5.27
N ARG A 92 -2.57 2.16 4.96
CA ARG A 92 -2.33 0.79 5.44
C ARG A 92 -2.20 0.76 6.96
N GLU A 93 -1.55 1.75 7.55
CA GLU A 93 -1.41 1.85 9.01
C GLU A 93 -2.78 2.08 9.69
N ASP A 94 -3.57 3.06 9.20
CA ASP A 94 -4.94 3.29 9.69
C ASP A 94 -5.80 2.02 9.58
N GLN A 95 -5.71 1.33 8.43
CA GLN A 95 -6.46 0.09 8.21
C GLN A 95 -5.98 -1.05 9.14
N THR A 96 -4.70 -1.09 9.48
CA THR A 96 -4.15 -2.08 10.42
C THR A 96 -4.69 -1.85 11.83
N GLU A 97 -4.84 -0.59 12.25
CA GLU A 97 -5.45 -0.24 13.54
C GLU A 97 -6.93 -0.67 13.60
N ARG A 98 -7.68 -0.48 12.52
CA ARG A 98 -9.07 -0.95 12.41
C ARG A 98 -9.19 -2.46 12.50
N VAL A 99 -8.32 -3.20 11.81
CA VAL A 99 -8.27 -4.66 11.89
C VAL A 99 -7.97 -5.13 13.31
N ARG A 100 -7.00 -4.50 14.00
CA ARG A 100 -6.69 -4.81 15.41
C ARG A 100 -7.90 -4.61 16.32
N THR A 101 -8.62 -3.50 16.12
CA THR A 101 -9.83 -3.20 16.89
C THR A 101 -10.95 -4.19 16.62
N ALA A 102 -11.18 -4.54 15.35
CA ALA A 102 -12.18 -5.53 14.95
C ALA A 102 -11.86 -6.93 15.51
N PHE A 103 -10.59 -7.32 15.46
CA PHE A 103 -10.11 -8.58 16.02
C PHE A 103 -10.37 -8.65 17.53
N GLY A 104 -10.00 -7.61 18.28
CA GLY A 104 -10.26 -7.58 19.72
C GLY A 104 -11.75 -7.66 20.07
N ARG A 105 -12.62 -7.03 19.25
CA ARG A 105 -14.08 -7.13 19.42
C ARG A 105 -14.60 -8.55 19.19
N ASP A 106 -14.16 -9.21 18.12
CA ASP A 106 -14.53 -10.60 17.84
C ASP A 106 -14.06 -11.54 18.96
N GLU A 107 -12.83 -11.37 19.43
CA GLU A 107 -12.26 -12.18 20.51
C GLU A 107 -13.05 -12.04 21.82
N VAL A 108 -13.40 -10.81 22.21
CA VAL A 108 -14.21 -10.55 23.41
C VAL A 108 -15.60 -11.18 23.27
N MET A 109 -16.24 -11.04 22.11
CA MET A 109 -17.54 -11.64 21.86
C MET A 109 -17.50 -13.17 21.89
N GLY A 110 -16.44 -13.78 21.35
CA GLY A 110 -16.20 -15.22 21.43
C GLY A 110 -16.07 -15.71 22.87
N LYS A 111 -15.31 -14.98 23.70
CA LYS A 111 -15.17 -15.28 25.13
C LYS A 111 -16.50 -15.16 25.88
N LEU A 112 -17.29 -14.12 25.62
CA LEU A 112 -18.61 -13.94 26.24
C LEU A 112 -19.62 -15.03 25.85
N CYS A 113 -19.62 -15.44 24.58
CA CYS A 113 -20.43 -16.57 24.09
C CYS A 113 -20.04 -17.90 24.74
N ALA A 114 -18.74 -18.14 24.97
CA ALA A 114 -18.22 -19.36 25.58
C ALA A 114 -18.44 -19.40 27.10
N GLY A 115 -18.25 -18.29 27.81
CA GLY A 115 -18.41 -18.19 29.26
C GLY A 115 -19.84 -18.44 29.76
N ARG A 116 -20.85 -18.19 28.90
CA ARG A 116 -22.28 -18.38 29.22
C ARG A 116 -22.81 -19.80 28.95
N LYS A 117 -21.97 -20.69 28.41
CA LYS A 117 -22.30 -22.12 28.21
C LYS A 117 -22.00 -22.98 29.44
N ARG A 118 -21.51 -22.39 30.54
CA ARG A 118 -21.41 -23.01 31.87
C ARG A 118 -22.59 -22.56 32.71
#